data_AF-R5PF91-F1
#
_entry.id   AF-R5PF91-F1
#
_cell.length_a   1.000
_cell.length_b   1.000
_cell.length_c   1.000
_cell.angle_alpha   90.00
_cell.angle_beta   90.00
_cell.angle_gamma   90.00
#
_symmetry.space_group_name_H-M   'P 1'
#
loop_
_entity.id
_entity.type
_entity.pdbx_description
1 polymer ?
#
loop_
_entity_poly.entity_id
_entity_poly.type
_entity_poly.pdbx_seq_one_letter_code
_entity_poly.pdbx_strand_id
1 'polypeptide(L)'
;MATVRKMERNSKNYKWAYQSLERFANSENIMFSRLTSKFIQDWINSLANTNRAKEMYPICIRMIFNAALEEFNDYDHDIIRIKTNPFRKIEIPKADTPTKRALEIPVLQAFFNGSMPMTKYLSSRTEISRDVAEMVFCLAGMNTADLYELKKENLKGDLLCYHRQKTQKHRSDGAYLEIKIPLRIQHLFEKYKSDNKYLLNFNYRYQDSNTFNTNVNGGLKVYCKANNLPPICIYNFRHSWATIAQNNCHASTEEVGFALNHSSAHRVTEGYIKKDYSPISVLNEKVITCVFGDGLQK
;
A
#
# COMPACT_ATOMS: atom_id res chain seq x y z
N MET A 1 -13.69 18.18 11.33
CA MET A 1 -14.36 17.04 10.65
C MET A 1 -13.42 15.89 10.22
N ALA A 2 -12.22 16.14 9.67
CA ALA A 2 -11.31 15.06 9.22
C ALA A 2 -10.76 14.16 10.36
N THR A 3 -10.58 14.71 11.56
CA THR A 3 -10.12 14.01 12.77
C THR A 3 -11.14 12.99 13.29
N VAL A 4 -12.44 13.26 13.10
CA VAL A 4 -13.53 12.37 13.56
C VAL A 4 -13.61 11.09 12.73
N ARG A 5 -13.09 11.09 11.49
CA ARG A 5 -13.18 9.93 10.56
C ARG A 5 -11.86 9.16 10.34
N LYS A 6 -10.81 9.36 11.17
CA LYS A 6 -9.48 8.73 11.03
C LYS A 6 -8.97 8.72 9.55
N MET A 7 -9.11 9.85 8.85
CA MET A 7 -8.70 10.03 7.44
C MET A 7 -7.33 10.72 7.31
N GLU A 8 -6.39 10.44 8.21
CA GLU A 8 -5.13 11.18 8.34
C GLU A 8 -4.30 11.20 7.04
N ARG A 9 -4.27 10.10 6.28
CA ARG A 9 -3.52 10.04 5.02
C ARG A 9 -4.11 10.94 3.93
N ASN A 10 -5.43 10.97 3.80
CA ASN A 10 -6.11 11.89 2.88
C ASN A 10 -5.89 13.33 3.33
N SER A 11 -5.99 13.60 4.63
CA SER A 11 -5.71 14.92 5.21
C SER A 11 -4.29 15.42 4.93
N LYS A 12 -3.27 14.54 4.97
CA LYS A 12 -1.89 14.90 4.62
C LYS A 12 -1.74 15.32 3.16
N ASN A 13 -2.40 14.63 2.23
CA ASN A 13 -2.33 14.99 0.80
C ASN A 13 -2.92 16.39 0.54
N TYR A 14 -4.06 16.72 1.16
CA TYR A 14 -4.63 18.07 1.10
C TYR A 14 -3.68 19.12 1.68
N LYS A 15 -3.08 18.84 2.85
CA LYS A 15 -2.10 19.73 3.48
C LYS A 15 -0.90 19.99 2.58
N TRP A 16 -0.31 18.94 1.99
CA TRP A 16 0.85 19.10 1.10
C TRP A 16 0.51 19.80 -0.22
N ALA A 17 -0.68 19.55 -0.77
CA ALA A 17 -1.18 20.27 -1.93
C ALA A 17 -1.29 21.77 -1.63
N TYR A 18 -1.89 22.12 -0.48
CA TYR A 18 -2.02 23.51 -0.04
C TYR A 18 -0.66 24.17 0.18
N GLN A 19 0.26 23.53 0.91
CA GLN A 19 1.63 24.04 1.10
C GLN A 19 2.40 24.19 -0.22
N SER A 20 2.14 23.33 -1.20
CA SER A 20 2.72 23.47 -2.54
C SER A 20 2.18 24.71 -3.25
N LEU A 21 0.91 25.04 -3.06
CA LEU A 21 0.29 26.23 -3.62
C LEU A 21 0.78 27.51 -2.91
N GLU A 22 0.92 27.49 -1.59
CA GLU A 22 1.49 28.59 -0.79
C GLU A 22 2.91 28.95 -1.22
N ARG A 23 3.76 27.93 -1.38
CA ARG A 23 5.14 28.12 -1.87
C ARG A 23 5.16 28.74 -3.27
N PHE A 24 4.27 28.30 -4.16
CA PHE A 24 4.17 28.89 -5.49
C PHE A 24 3.61 30.32 -5.46
N ALA A 25 2.66 30.59 -4.56
CA ALA A 25 2.09 31.92 -4.37
C ALA A 25 3.02 32.89 -3.63
N ASN A 26 4.10 32.40 -3.03
CA ASN A 26 4.94 33.11 -2.07
C ASN A 26 4.09 33.82 -1.00
N SER A 27 3.09 33.11 -0.47
CA SER A 27 2.14 33.65 0.51
C SER A 27 1.42 32.52 1.25
N GLU A 28 1.29 32.68 2.56
CA GLU A 28 0.50 31.79 3.44
C GLU A 28 -1.00 32.14 3.45
N ASN A 29 -1.38 33.26 2.80
CA ASN A 29 -2.76 33.73 2.74
C ASN A 29 -3.19 34.01 1.29
N ILE A 30 -3.70 32.97 0.64
CA ILE A 30 -4.09 33.04 -0.78
C ILE A 30 -5.59 33.35 -0.89
N MET A 31 -5.90 34.58 -1.27
CA MET A 31 -7.28 35.00 -1.54
C MET A 31 -7.86 34.30 -2.76
N PHE A 32 -9.16 33.98 -2.74
CA PHE A 32 -9.88 33.38 -3.88
C PHE A 32 -9.78 34.20 -5.17
N SER A 33 -9.71 35.52 -5.06
CA SER A 33 -9.53 36.43 -6.20
C SER A 33 -8.20 36.23 -6.93
N ARG A 34 -7.17 35.74 -6.23
CA ARG A 34 -5.84 35.45 -6.81
C ARG A 34 -5.83 34.13 -7.58
N LEU A 35 -6.75 33.22 -7.28
CA LEU A 35 -6.88 31.91 -7.93
C LEU A 35 -7.57 32.07 -9.29
N THR A 36 -6.88 32.69 -10.25
CA THR A 36 -7.30 32.77 -11.65
C THR A 36 -6.94 31.48 -12.40
N SER A 37 -7.59 31.22 -13.53
CA SER A 37 -7.24 30.04 -14.35
C SER A 37 -5.76 30.05 -14.76
N LYS A 38 -5.21 31.22 -15.10
CA LYS A 38 -3.79 31.38 -15.42
C LYS A 38 -2.89 31.04 -14.21
N PHE A 39 -3.21 31.58 -13.03
CA PHE A 39 -2.42 31.32 -11.82
C PHE A 39 -2.36 29.83 -11.48
N ILE A 40 -3.51 29.14 -11.50
CA ILE A 40 -3.56 27.71 -11.23
C ILE A 40 -2.84 26.93 -12.34
N GLN A 41 -2.97 27.31 -13.61
CA GLN A 41 -2.26 26.64 -14.69
C GLN A 41 -0.74 26.79 -14.57
N ASP A 42 -0.25 27.99 -14.25
CA ASP A 42 1.18 28.24 -14.07
C ASP A 42 1.73 27.43 -12.87
N TRP A 43 0.93 27.31 -11.80
CA TRP A 43 1.26 26.43 -10.68
C TRP A 43 1.32 24.95 -11.09
N ILE A 44 0.33 24.45 -11.83
CA ILE A 44 0.32 23.07 -12.35
C ILE A 44 1.55 22.81 -13.22
N ASN A 45 1.91 23.76 -14.09
CA ASN A 45 3.07 23.66 -14.96
C ASN A 45 4.38 23.56 -14.16
N SER A 46 4.49 24.25 -13.01
CA SER A 46 5.64 24.11 -12.11
C SER A 46 5.79 22.70 -11.53
N LEU A 47 4.73 21.89 -11.54
CA LEU A 47 4.73 20.51 -11.05
C LEU A 47 5.02 19.48 -12.16
N ALA A 48 5.23 19.90 -13.42
CA ALA A 48 5.29 19.00 -14.58
C ALA A 48 6.32 17.86 -14.43
N ASN A 49 7.45 18.13 -13.78
CA ASN A 49 8.53 17.16 -13.54
C ASN A 49 8.29 16.23 -12.34
N THR A 50 7.10 16.28 -11.72
CA THR A 50 6.73 15.37 -10.63
C THR A 50 5.89 14.22 -11.16
N ASN A 51 6.11 13.01 -10.63
CA ASN A 51 5.40 11.83 -11.14
C ASN A 51 3.90 11.86 -10.77
N ARG A 52 3.58 12.18 -9.51
CA ARG A 52 2.21 12.13 -8.96
C ARG A 52 1.65 13.49 -8.56
N ALA A 53 2.49 14.42 -8.11
CA ALA A 53 2.01 15.68 -7.54
C ALA A 53 1.30 16.56 -8.58
N LYS A 54 1.76 16.54 -9.85
CA LYS A 54 1.11 17.22 -10.99
C LYS A 54 -0.36 16.88 -11.21
N GLU A 55 -0.77 15.66 -10.84
CA GLU A 55 -2.19 15.25 -10.89
C GLU A 55 -2.85 15.46 -9.53
N MET A 56 -2.23 14.94 -8.47
CA MET A 56 -2.87 14.81 -7.16
C MET A 56 -3.09 16.16 -6.48
N TYR A 57 -2.13 17.08 -6.53
CA TYR A 57 -2.25 18.36 -5.84
C TYR A 57 -3.37 19.22 -6.47
N PRO A 58 -3.44 19.37 -7.81
CA PRO A 58 -4.54 20.12 -8.42
C PRO A 58 -5.92 19.53 -8.14
N ILE A 59 -6.06 18.21 -8.06
CA ILE A 59 -7.31 17.56 -7.63
C ILE A 59 -7.66 17.97 -6.19
N CYS A 60 -6.69 17.92 -5.27
CA CYS A 60 -6.92 18.31 -3.87
C CYS A 60 -7.33 19.78 -3.76
N ILE A 61 -6.64 20.70 -4.45
CA ILE A 61 -6.98 22.13 -4.42
C ILE A 61 -8.34 22.38 -5.06
N ARG A 62 -8.68 21.71 -6.17
CA ARG A 62 -10.01 21.78 -6.78
C ARG A 62 -11.10 21.37 -5.78
N MET A 63 -10.85 20.35 -4.98
CA MET A 63 -11.81 19.89 -3.98
C MET A 63 -11.94 20.86 -2.80
N ILE A 64 -10.85 21.48 -2.35
CA ILE A 64 -10.90 22.57 -1.38
C ILE A 64 -11.72 23.74 -1.95
N PHE A 65 -11.47 24.12 -3.20
CA PHE A 65 -12.17 25.21 -3.87
C PHE A 65 -13.68 24.94 -3.99
N ASN A 66 -14.06 23.73 -4.42
CA ASN A 66 -15.46 23.35 -4.53
C ASN A 66 -16.15 23.34 -3.16
N ALA A 67 -15.49 22.85 -2.10
CA ALA A 67 -16.05 22.91 -0.75
C ALA A 67 -16.28 24.36 -0.30
N ALA A 68 -15.38 25.28 -0.64
CA ALA A 68 -15.56 26.70 -0.35
C ALA A 68 -16.72 27.33 -1.15
N LEU A 69 -16.94 26.91 -2.41
CA LEU A 69 -18.11 27.35 -3.17
C LEU A 69 -19.41 26.94 -2.47
N GLU A 70 -19.52 25.69 -2.03
CA GLU A 70 -20.70 25.18 -1.31
C GLU A 70 -20.90 25.86 0.05
N GLU A 71 -19.81 26.23 0.74
CA GLU A 71 -19.90 26.85 2.08
C GLU A 71 -20.24 28.35 2.02
N PHE A 72 -19.70 29.07 1.03
CA PHE A 72 -19.77 30.53 1.00
C PHE A 72 -20.73 31.11 -0.04
N ASN A 73 -21.12 30.34 -1.06
CA ASN A 73 -22.16 30.74 -1.99
C ASN A 73 -23.48 30.10 -1.58
N ASP A 74 -24.53 30.90 -1.53
CA ASP A 74 -25.90 30.44 -1.37
C ASP A 74 -26.63 30.75 -2.67
N TYR A 75 -26.87 29.71 -3.47
CA TYR A 75 -27.51 29.85 -4.77
C TYR A 75 -29.03 29.99 -4.66
N ASP A 76 -29.65 29.53 -3.58
CA ASP A 76 -31.10 29.63 -3.38
C ASP A 76 -31.51 31.07 -3.03
N HIS A 77 -30.61 31.81 -2.37
CA HIS A 77 -30.82 33.21 -1.99
C HIS A 77 -29.98 34.20 -2.85
N ASP A 78 -29.41 33.74 -3.96
CA ASP A 78 -28.56 34.54 -4.87
C ASP A 78 -27.33 35.22 -4.21
N ILE A 79 -26.82 34.69 -3.09
CA ILE A 79 -25.64 35.21 -2.40
C ILE A 79 -24.38 34.55 -2.97
N ILE A 80 -23.76 35.19 -3.96
CA ILE A 80 -22.50 34.72 -4.57
C ILE A 80 -21.30 35.51 -4.04
N ARG A 81 -20.58 34.92 -3.08
CA ARG A 81 -19.35 35.50 -2.49
C ARG A 81 -18.12 35.22 -3.35
N ILE A 82 -17.99 33.98 -3.83
CA ILE A 82 -16.90 33.56 -4.71
C ILE A 82 -17.45 33.54 -6.14
N LYS A 83 -17.06 34.55 -6.91
CA LYS A 83 -17.54 34.76 -8.29
C LYS A 83 -16.72 34.04 -9.35
N THR A 84 -15.54 33.54 -8.99
CA THR A 84 -14.60 32.90 -9.91
C THR A 84 -14.62 31.39 -9.75
N ASN A 85 -14.30 30.67 -10.82
CA ASN A 85 -13.96 29.24 -10.74
C ASN A 85 -12.81 28.96 -11.71
N PRO A 86 -11.55 28.91 -11.22
CA PRO A 86 -10.39 28.75 -12.08
C PRO A 86 -10.35 27.38 -12.76
N PHE A 87 -11.00 26.37 -12.18
CA PHE A 87 -10.90 24.98 -12.61
C PHE A 87 -11.81 24.60 -13.77
N ARG A 88 -12.76 25.47 -14.17
CA ARG A 88 -13.71 25.18 -15.27
C ARG A 88 -13.03 24.81 -16.60
N LYS A 89 -11.88 25.41 -16.89
CA LYS A 89 -11.13 25.21 -18.15
C LYS A 89 -9.76 24.57 -17.96
N ILE A 90 -9.44 24.13 -16.74
CA ILE A 90 -8.12 23.56 -16.43
C ILE A 90 -8.14 22.06 -16.62
N GLU A 91 -7.33 21.61 -17.57
CA GLU A 91 -6.99 20.20 -17.72
C GLU A 91 -5.90 19.84 -16.70
N ILE A 92 -6.21 18.90 -15.81
CA ILE A 92 -5.24 18.39 -14.85
C ILE A 92 -4.43 17.30 -15.54
N PRO A 93 -3.08 17.38 -15.55
CA PRO A 93 -2.22 16.35 -16.11
C PRO A 93 -2.47 15.00 -15.45
N LYS A 94 -2.37 13.92 -16.22
CA LYS A 94 -2.34 12.56 -15.67
C LYS A 94 -1.00 12.30 -14.98
N ALA A 95 -1.01 11.53 -13.89
CA ALA A 95 0.20 11.02 -13.28
C ALA A 95 0.90 10.04 -14.22
N ASP A 96 2.20 9.89 -14.03
CA ASP A 96 2.98 8.93 -14.79
C ASP A 96 2.52 7.51 -14.49
N THR A 97 2.51 6.68 -15.54
CA THR A 97 2.23 5.26 -15.39
C THR A 97 3.32 4.64 -14.53
N PRO A 98 2.99 3.99 -13.40
CA PRO A 98 4.00 3.36 -12.56
C PRO A 98 4.77 2.29 -13.33
N THR A 99 6.09 2.26 -13.14
CA THR A 99 6.92 1.17 -13.68
C THR A 99 6.50 -0.17 -13.09
N LYS A 100 6.59 -1.25 -13.88
CA LYS A 100 6.40 -2.61 -13.37
C LYS A 100 7.49 -2.91 -12.33
N ARG A 101 7.07 -3.47 -11.18
CA ARG A 101 7.94 -3.72 -10.02
C ARG A 101 8.16 -5.21 -9.74
N ALA A 102 7.57 -6.09 -10.52
CA ALA A 102 7.76 -7.52 -10.34
C ALA A 102 9.23 -7.87 -10.63
N LEU A 103 9.77 -8.73 -9.78
CA LEU A 103 11.09 -9.34 -9.95
C LEU A 103 10.92 -10.68 -10.65
N GLU A 104 11.84 -10.99 -11.56
CA GLU A 104 11.93 -12.30 -12.18
C GLU A 104 12.26 -13.39 -11.15
N ILE A 105 11.83 -14.63 -11.40
CA ILE A 105 12.04 -15.78 -10.49
C ILE A 105 13.51 -15.97 -10.10
N PRO A 106 14.50 -15.90 -11.02
CA PRO A 106 15.91 -16.04 -10.65
C PRO A 106 16.39 -14.96 -9.66
N VAL A 107 15.85 -13.74 -9.74
CA VAL A 107 16.19 -12.66 -8.80
C VAL A 107 15.59 -12.93 -7.42
N LEU A 108 14.36 -13.47 -7.35
CA LEU A 108 13.76 -13.90 -6.09
C LEU A 108 14.54 -15.05 -5.45
N GLN A 109 14.94 -16.03 -6.23
CA GLN A 109 15.75 -17.16 -5.77
C GLN A 109 17.10 -16.67 -5.24
N ALA A 110 17.79 -15.80 -5.98
CA ALA A 110 19.03 -15.17 -5.52
C ALA A 110 18.81 -14.34 -4.24
N PHE A 111 17.68 -13.64 -4.12
CA PHE A 111 17.32 -12.91 -2.91
C PHE A 111 17.11 -13.84 -1.71
N PHE A 112 16.32 -14.91 -1.84
CA PHE A 112 15.98 -15.76 -0.70
C PHE A 112 17.10 -16.71 -0.28
N ASN A 113 18.01 -17.04 -1.21
CA ASN A 113 19.22 -17.84 -0.96
C ASN A 113 20.45 -16.98 -0.63
N GLY A 114 20.31 -15.66 -0.60
CA GLY A 114 21.41 -14.73 -0.32
C GLY A 114 21.93 -14.86 1.11
N SER A 115 23.24 -14.65 1.28
CA SER A 115 23.87 -14.67 2.59
C SER A 115 23.47 -13.47 3.44
N MET A 116 23.28 -13.69 4.75
CA MET A 116 23.11 -12.58 5.67
C MET A 116 24.44 -11.84 5.86
N PRO A 117 24.49 -10.51 5.66
CA PRO A 117 25.73 -9.76 5.93
C PRO A 117 26.13 -9.89 7.40
N MET A 118 27.43 -10.02 7.65
CA MET A 118 27.98 -10.07 9.00
C MET A 118 27.52 -8.87 9.82
N THR A 119 27.05 -9.13 11.04
CA THR A 119 26.59 -8.12 11.98
C THR A 119 26.91 -8.53 13.40
N LYS A 120 27.26 -7.56 14.25
CA LYS A 120 27.52 -7.77 15.68
C LYS A 120 26.23 -7.80 16.51
N TYR A 121 25.08 -7.51 15.90
CA TYR A 121 23.79 -7.40 16.57
C TYR A 121 22.94 -8.64 16.33
N LEU A 122 22.45 -9.25 17.41
CA LEU A 122 21.34 -10.21 17.34
C LEU A 122 20.09 -9.51 16.79
N SER A 123 19.34 -10.18 15.90
CA SER A 123 18.10 -9.64 15.32
C SER A 123 18.31 -8.27 14.64
N SER A 124 19.24 -8.22 13.69
CA SER A 124 19.55 -6.98 12.97
C SER A 124 18.34 -6.50 12.15
N ARG A 125 18.25 -5.19 11.87
CA ARG A 125 17.20 -4.66 10.99
C ARG A 125 17.19 -5.37 9.63
N THR A 126 18.37 -5.71 9.11
CA THR A 126 18.54 -6.41 7.84
C THR A 126 17.92 -7.80 7.87
N GLU A 127 18.14 -8.55 8.96
CA GLU A 127 17.58 -9.89 9.18
C GLU A 127 16.05 -9.84 9.23
N ILE A 128 15.50 -8.96 10.09
CA ILE A 128 14.04 -8.74 10.18
C ILE A 128 13.46 -8.38 8.81
N SER A 129 14.18 -7.57 8.03
CA SER A 129 13.69 -7.14 6.71
C SER A 129 13.64 -8.28 5.69
N ARG A 130 14.62 -9.20 5.72
CA ARG A 130 14.64 -10.39 4.86
C ARG A 130 13.54 -11.37 5.26
N ASP A 131 13.34 -11.59 6.56
CA ASP A 131 12.28 -12.46 7.06
C ASP A 131 10.89 -11.91 6.77
N VAL A 132 10.68 -10.59 6.93
CA VAL A 132 9.43 -9.92 6.55
C VAL A 132 9.19 -10.00 5.05
N ALA A 133 10.23 -9.93 4.21
CA ALA A 133 10.09 -10.14 2.78
C ALA A 133 9.63 -11.56 2.44
N GLU A 134 10.15 -12.58 3.12
CA GLU A 134 9.71 -13.96 2.96
C GLU A 134 8.26 -14.15 3.44
N MET A 135 7.89 -13.59 4.59
CA MET A 135 6.49 -13.58 5.07
C MET A 135 5.56 -12.90 4.05
N VAL A 136 5.91 -11.71 3.56
CA VAL A 136 5.09 -10.97 2.58
C VAL A 136 4.91 -11.76 1.31
N PHE A 137 5.99 -12.34 0.76
CA PHE A 137 5.91 -13.15 -0.46
C PHE A 137 5.07 -14.41 -0.25
N CYS A 138 5.32 -15.15 0.84
CA CYS A 138 4.65 -16.41 1.14
C CYS A 138 3.22 -16.23 1.69
N LEU A 139 2.79 -15.01 2.03
CA LEU A 139 1.40 -14.70 2.42
C LEU A 139 0.68 -13.97 1.29
N ALA A 140 0.81 -14.46 0.06
CA ALA A 140 0.17 -13.90 -1.14
C ALA A 140 0.38 -12.39 -1.34
N GLY A 141 1.57 -11.89 -1.04
CA GLY A 141 1.89 -10.47 -1.17
C GLY A 141 1.17 -9.58 -0.15
N MET A 142 0.87 -10.07 1.06
CA MET A 142 0.28 -9.31 2.17
C MET A 142 1.00 -7.96 2.38
N ASN A 143 0.28 -6.87 2.69
CA ASN A 143 0.98 -5.60 2.98
C ASN A 143 1.62 -5.66 4.36
N THR A 144 2.77 -4.99 4.54
CA THR A 144 3.43 -4.90 5.85
C THR A 144 2.55 -4.26 6.93
N ALA A 145 1.62 -3.38 6.56
CA ALA A 145 0.67 -2.82 7.51
C ALA A 145 -0.33 -3.86 8.01
N ASP A 146 -0.77 -4.78 7.13
CA ASP A 146 -1.62 -5.90 7.51
C ASP A 146 -0.83 -6.85 8.44
N LEU A 147 0.40 -7.20 8.05
CA LEU A 147 1.30 -8.06 8.82
C LEU A 147 1.62 -7.52 10.22
N TYR A 148 1.90 -6.21 10.32
CA TYR A 148 2.18 -5.54 11.59
C TYR A 148 0.96 -5.52 12.52
N GLU A 149 -0.24 -5.39 11.97
CA GLU A 149 -1.46 -5.25 12.77
C GLU A 149 -2.12 -6.58 13.18
N LEU A 150 -1.63 -7.71 12.69
CA LEU A 150 -2.13 -9.03 13.07
C LEU A 150 -2.20 -9.18 14.59
N LYS A 151 -3.35 -9.65 15.09
CA LYS A 151 -3.64 -9.96 16.49
C LYS A 151 -3.73 -11.47 16.68
N LYS A 152 -3.62 -11.93 17.93
CA LYS A 152 -3.74 -13.37 18.26
C LYS A 152 -5.05 -13.99 17.77
N GLU A 153 -6.16 -13.25 17.89
CA GLU A 153 -7.50 -13.66 17.42
C GLU A 153 -7.59 -13.85 15.90
N ASN A 154 -6.66 -13.29 15.12
CA ASN A 154 -6.63 -13.49 13.68
C ASN A 154 -6.12 -14.89 13.30
N LEU A 155 -5.49 -15.64 14.20
CA LEU A 155 -4.97 -16.97 13.92
C LEU A 155 -5.91 -18.05 14.47
N LYS A 156 -6.41 -18.92 13.58
CA LYS A 156 -7.23 -20.09 13.93
C LYS A 156 -6.53 -21.35 13.44
N GLY A 157 -5.78 -22.01 14.34
CA GLY A 157 -4.88 -23.10 13.93
C GLY A 157 -3.76 -22.55 13.05
N ASP A 158 -3.69 -22.98 11.79
CA ASP A 158 -2.77 -22.47 10.77
C ASP A 158 -3.42 -21.45 9.80
N LEU A 159 -4.69 -21.09 10.01
CA LEU A 159 -5.44 -20.19 9.15
C LEU A 159 -5.41 -18.75 9.70
N LEU A 160 -4.86 -17.82 8.92
CA LEU A 160 -4.92 -16.39 9.20
C LEU A 160 -6.20 -15.79 8.63
N CYS A 161 -7.04 -15.25 9.50
CA CYS A 161 -8.31 -14.59 9.22
C CYS A 161 -8.21 -13.10 9.60
N TYR A 162 -8.15 -12.19 8.63
CA TYR A 162 -7.92 -10.77 8.93
C TYR A 162 -8.64 -9.80 7.98
N HIS A 163 -8.75 -8.56 8.42
CA HIS A 163 -9.30 -7.44 7.66
C HIS A 163 -8.18 -6.56 7.12
N ARG A 164 -8.16 -6.33 5.80
CA ARG A 164 -7.11 -5.53 5.15
C ARG A 164 -7.15 -4.07 5.62
N GLN A 165 -6.08 -3.60 6.25
CA GLN A 165 -5.96 -2.28 6.88
C GLN A 165 -6.30 -1.13 5.94
N LYS A 166 -5.86 -1.22 4.68
CA LYS A 166 -6.05 -0.16 3.67
C LYS A 166 -7.53 0.08 3.34
N THR A 167 -8.35 -0.97 3.34
CA THR A 167 -9.70 -0.93 2.74
C THR A 167 -10.82 -1.32 3.69
N GLN A 168 -10.51 -1.89 4.86
CA GLN A 168 -11.51 -2.41 5.81
C GLN A 168 -12.58 -1.39 6.21
N LYS A 169 -12.23 -0.11 6.33
CA LYS A 169 -13.17 0.94 6.74
C LYS A 169 -14.16 1.35 5.65
N HIS A 170 -13.89 1.01 4.39
CA HIS A 170 -14.64 1.47 3.23
C HIS A 170 -15.37 0.35 2.51
N ARG A 171 -15.13 -0.90 2.90
CA ARG A 171 -15.83 -2.06 2.34
C ARG A 171 -16.82 -2.59 3.35
N SER A 172 -18.02 -2.92 2.88
CA SER A 172 -19.09 -3.50 3.69
C SER A 172 -18.71 -4.86 4.28
N ASP A 173 -17.89 -5.63 3.58
CA ASP A 173 -17.34 -6.92 4.04
C ASP A 173 -16.12 -6.76 4.97
N GLY A 174 -15.81 -5.53 5.41
CA GLY A 174 -14.64 -5.22 6.21
C GLY A 174 -13.32 -5.54 5.52
N ALA A 175 -13.29 -5.79 4.21
CA ALA A 175 -12.13 -6.31 3.50
C ALA A 175 -11.53 -7.58 4.13
N TYR A 176 -12.39 -8.49 4.58
CA TYR A 176 -11.99 -9.78 5.15
C TYR A 176 -11.31 -10.70 4.12
N LEU A 177 -10.28 -11.44 4.55
CA LEU A 177 -9.70 -12.56 3.81
C LEU A 177 -9.14 -13.63 4.76
N GLU A 178 -8.99 -14.83 4.21
CA GLU A 178 -8.34 -15.96 4.88
C GLU A 178 -7.17 -16.48 4.04
N ILE A 179 -6.07 -16.87 4.70
CA ILE A 179 -4.93 -17.53 4.07
C ILE A 179 -4.25 -18.46 5.07
N LYS A 180 -3.94 -19.69 4.65
CA LYS A 180 -3.18 -20.64 5.45
C LYS A 180 -1.71 -20.22 5.52
N ILE A 181 -1.10 -20.31 6.70
CA ILE A 181 0.34 -20.07 6.88
C ILE A 181 1.11 -21.23 6.22
N PRO A 182 1.90 -20.98 5.16
CA PRO A 182 2.70 -22.03 4.53
C PRO A 182 3.74 -22.60 5.49
N LEU A 183 4.01 -23.90 5.38
CA LEU A 183 4.99 -24.62 6.21
C LEU A 183 6.35 -23.90 6.23
N ARG A 184 6.78 -23.41 5.07
CA ARG A 184 8.05 -22.69 4.86
C ARG A 184 8.28 -21.56 5.85
N ILE A 185 7.22 -20.84 6.26
CA ILE A 185 7.34 -19.65 7.11
C ILE A 185 6.85 -19.86 8.54
N GLN A 186 6.42 -21.07 8.93
CA GLN A 186 5.96 -21.34 10.30
C GLN A 186 7.03 -21.02 11.34
N HIS A 187 8.30 -21.35 11.03
CA HIS A 187 9.44 -21.03 11.90
C HIS A 187 9.58 -19.50 12.14
N LEU A 188 9.20 -18.66 11.17
CA LEU A 188 9.21 -17.21 11.34
C LEU A 188 8.08 -16.72 12.26
N PHE A 189 6.92 -17.37 12.23
CA PHE A 189 5.83 -17.07 13.16
C PHE A 189 6.21 -17.41 14.60
N GLU A 190 6.94 -18.51 14.83
CA GLU A 190 7.48 -18.82 16.16
C GLU A 190 8.61 -17.87 16.56
N LYS A 191 9.54 -17.55 15.65
CA LYS A 191 10.64 -16.59 15.89
C LYS A 191 10.14 -15.21 16.32
N TYR A 192 9.07 -14.71 15.68
CA TYR A 192 8.52 -13.38 15.94
C TYR A 192 7.26 -13.40 16.80
N LYS A 193 6.95 -14.52 17.46
CA LYS A 193 5.77 -14.64 18.32
C LYS A 193 5.76 -13.57 19.41
N SER A 194 4.61 -12.95 19.62
CA SER A 194 4.44 -11.91 20.65
C SER A 194 3.75 -12.43 21.90
N ASP A 195 4.15 -11.91 23.05
CA ASP A 195 3.47 -12.16 24.34
C ASP A 195 2.23 -11.28 24.54
N ASN A 196 2.08 -10.18 23.78
CA ASN A 196 0.98 -9.22 23.95
C ASN A 196 -0.21 -9.51 23.01
N LYS A 197 -1.07 -8.50 22.75
CA LYS A 197 -2.26 -8.65 21.89
C LYS A 197 -1.94 -8.89 20.40
N TYR A 198 -0.77 -8.47 19.93
CA TYR A 198 -0.33 -8.69 18.56
C TYR A 198 0.04 -10.16 18.36
N LEU A 199 -0.06 -10.64 17.12
CA LEU A 199 0.42 -11.98 16.76
C LEU A 199 1.95 -12.00 16.68
N LEU A 200 2.52 -10.96 16.07
CA LEU A 200 3.96 -10.81 15.85
C LEU A 200 4.52 -9.62 16.63
N ASN A 201 5.74 -9.77 17.15
CA ASN A 201 6.37 -8.88 18.12
C ASN A 201 6.99 -7.60 17.53
N PHE A 202 6.67 -7.27 16.26
CA PHE A 202 7.19 -6.08 15.58
C PHE A 202 6.84 -4.77 16.32
N ASN A 203 5.77 -4.77 17.10
CA ASN A 203 5.34 -3.62 17.90
C ASN A 203 6.31 -3.26 19.04
N TYR A 204 7.16 -4.19 19.51
CA TYR A 204 8.19 -3.87 20.51
C TYR A 204 9.30 -2.97 19.95
N ARG A 205 9.57 -3.08 18.63
CA ARG A 205 10.66 -2.35 17.98
C ARG A 205 10.18 -1.14 17.20
N TYR A 206 8.96 -1.19 16.66
CA TYR A 206 8.44 -0.16 15.78
C TYR A 206 7.12 0.37 16.33
N GLN A 207 7.06 1.70 16.47
CA GLN A 207 5.92 2.40 17.04
C GLN A 207 4.61 2.18 16.26
N ASP A 208 4.70 2.03 14.94
CA ASP A 208 3.55 1.88 14.06
C ASP A 208 3.92 1.21 12.73
N SER A 209 2.90 0.86 11.93
CA SER A 209 3.06 0.19 10.64
C SER A 209 3.88 0.98 9.59
N ASN A 210 3.85 2.32 9.63
CA ASN A 210 4.63 3.15 8.70
C ASN A 210 6.12 3.12 9.07
N THR A 211 6.40 3.25 10.38
CA THR A 211 7.76 3.13 10.92
C THR A 211 8.33 1.75 10.65
N PHE A 212 7.53 0.69 10.81
CA PHE A 212 7.87 -0.67 10.43
C PHE A 212 8.21 -0.78 8.94
N ASN A 213 7.32 -0.33 8.05
CA ASN A 213 7.53 -0.38 6.60
C ASN A 213 8.81 0.36 6.16
N THR A 214 9.06 1.54 6.72
CA THR A 214 10.25 2.33 6.42
C THR A 214 11.52 1.59 6.83
N ASN A 215 11.53 0.98 8.01
CA ASN A 215 12.68 0.22 8.50
C ASN A 215 12.92 -1.07 7.71
N VAL A 216 11.85 -1.78 7.33
CA VAL A 216 11.94 -2.96 6.45
C VAL A 216 12.60 -2.60 5.13
N ASN A 217 12.15 -1.53 4.46
CA ASN A 217 12.79 -1.09 3.21
C ASN A 217 14.24 -0.63 3.41
N GLY A 218 14.54 0.01 4.55
CA GLY A 218 15.91 0.38 4.91
C GLY A 218 16.83 -0.83 5.08
N GLY A 219 16.36 -1.91 5.71
CA GLY A 219 17.13 -3.15 5.84
C GLY A 219 17.26 -3.92 4.51
N LEU A 220 16.20 -3.95 3.69
CA LEU A 220 16.27 -4.53 2.34
C LEU A 220 17.34 -3.87 1.47
N LYS A 221 17.47 -2.53 1.54
CA LYS A 221 18.52 -1.81 0.82
C LYS A 221 19.93 -2.29 1.20
N VAL A 222 20.17 -2.55 2.49
CA VAL A 222 21.44 -3.07 2.99
C VAL A 222 21.66 -4.52 2.51
N TYR A 223 20.63 -5.36 2.62
CA TYR A 223 20.68 -6.76 2.20
C TYR A 223 20.98 -6.90 0.71
N CYS A 224 20.30 -6.12 -0.13
CA CYS A 224 20.48 -6.16 -1.58
C CYS A 224 21.89 -5.73 -1.97
N LYS A 225 22.42 -4.67 -1.36
CA LYS A 225 23.79 -4.22 -1.60
C LYS A 225 24.81 -5.30 -1.22
N ALA A 226 24.61 -5.99 -0.10
CA ALA A 226 25.52 -7.05 0.37
C ALA A 226 25.54 -8.28 -0.55
N ASN A 227 24.42 -8.57 -1.22
CA ASN A 227 24.27 -9.72 -2.12
C ASN A 227 24.34 -9.35 -3.62
N ASN A 228 24.79 -8.14 -3.96
CA ASN A 228 24.86 -7.63 -5.34
C ASN A 228 23.53 -7.75 -6.12
N LEU A 229 22.41 -7.55 -5.41
CA LEU A 229 21.06 -7.59 -5.98
C LEU A 229 20.62 -6.19 -6.43
N PRO A 230 19.67 -6.09 -7.39
CA PRO A 230 19.07 -4.82 -7.75
C PRO A 230 18.39 -4.16 -6.54
N PRO A 231 18.10 -2.84 -6.59
CA PRO A 231 17.32 -2.18 -5.54
C PRO A 231 15.92 -2.78 -5.39
N ILE A 232 15.69 -3.50 -4.30
CA ILE A 232 14.41 -4.13 -3.98
C ILE A 232 13.78 -3.43 -2.77
N CYS A 233 12.49 -3.14 -2.88
CA CYS A 233 11.63 -2.71 -1.78
C CYS A 233 10.56 -3.77 -1.50
N ILE A 234 9.93 -3.70 -0.33
CA ILE A 234 8.97 -4.72 0.10
C ILE A 234 7.79 -4.88 -0.86
N TYR A 235 7.43 -3.81 -1.58
CA TYR A 235 6.33 -3.83 -2.54
C TYR A 235 6.65 -4.61 -3.81
N ASN A 236 7.94 -4.83 -4.13
CA ASN A 236 8.34 -5.70 -5.23
C ASN A 236 7.81 -7.13 -5.02
N PHE A 237 7.89 -7.68 -3.81
CA PHE A 237 7.43 -9.06 -3.53
C PHE A 237 5.94 -9.26 -3.79
N ARG A 238 5.09 -8.28 -3.45
CA ARG A 238 3.65 -8.32 -3.78
C ARG A 238 3.41 -8.34 -5.28
N HIS A 239 4.15 -7.51 -6.02
CA HIS A 239 4.06 -7.49 -7.48
C HIS A 239 4.60 -8.77 -8.11
N SER A 240 5.72 -9.29 -7.60
CA SER A 240 6.28 -10.56 -8.04
C SER A 240 5.30 -11.70 -7.83
N TRP A 241 4.71 -11.82 -6.63
CA TRP A 241 3.71 -12.84 -6.34
C TRP A 241 2.55 -12.78 -7.34
N ALA A 242 2.01 -11.58 -7.60
CA ALA A 242 0.91 -11.39 -8.54
C ALA A 242 1.28 -11.77 -9.97
N THR A 243 2.46 -11.35 -10.44
CA THR A 243 2.95 -11.67 -11.78
C THR A 243 3.21 -13.16 -11.94
N ILE A 244 3.80 -13.83 -10.95
CA ILE A 244 4.09 -15.27 -11.00
C ILE A 244 2.79 -16.08 -10.96
N ALA A 245 1.85 -15.70 -10.07
CA ALA A 245 0.53 -16.32 -10.02
C ALA A 245 -0.14 -16.33 -11.40
N GLN A 246 -0.10 -15.20 -12.11
CA GLN A 246 -0.69 -15.08 -13.44
C GLN A 246 0.13 -15.81 -14.52
N ASN A 247 1.42 -15.47 -14.65
CA ASN A 247 2.22 -15.86 -15.80
C ASN A 247 2.77 -17.29 -15.71
N ASN A 248 2.99 -17.79 -14.50
CA ASN A 248 3.63 -19.08 -14.25
C ASN A 248 2.67 -20.10 -13.63
N CYS A 249 1.65 -19.65 -12.88
CA CYS A 249 0.64 -20.53 -12.30
C CYS A 249 -0.72 -20.47 -13.02
N HIS A 250 -0.80 -19.73 -14.13
CA HIS A 250 -1.99 -19.59 -15.00
C HIS A 250 -3.24 -19.08 -14.29
N ALA A 251 -3.09 -18.32 -13.21
CA ALA A 251 -4.22 -17.68 -12.55
C ALA A 251 -4.79 -16.54 -13.40
N SER A 252 -6.11 -16.43 -13.39
CA SER A 252 -6.83 -15.28 -13.93
C SER A 252 -6.52 -14.00 -13.15
N THR A 253 -6.77 -12.85 -13.79
CA THR A 253 -6.66 -11.54 -13.10
C THR A 253 -7.62 -11.43 -11.92
N GLU A 254 -8.75 -12.11 -11.98
CA GLU A 254 -9.79 -12.21 -10.97
C GLU A 254 -9.29 -12.98 -9.75
N GLU A 255 -8.64 -14.13 -9.96
CA GLU A 255 -8.02 -14.93 -8.87
C GLU A 255 -6.88 -14.17 -8.20
N VAL A 256 -6.00 -13.53 -8.99
CA VAL A 256 -4.95 -12.66 -8.45
C VAL A 256 -5.55 -11.49 -7.69
N GLY A 257 -6.58 -10.84 -8.25
CA GLY A 257 -7.30 -9.76 -7.60
C GLY A 257 -7.95 -10.19 -6.28
N PHE A 258 -8.53 -11.39 -6.25
CA PHE A 258 -9.15 -11.98 -5.07
C PHE A 258 -8.13 -12.25 -3.96
N ALA A 259 -7.01 -12.90 -4.28
CA ALA A 259 -5.92 -13.16 -3.33
C ALA A 259 -5.28 -11.87 -2.79
N LEU A 260 -5.15 -10.85 -3.64
CA LEU A 260 -4.66 -9.52 -3.25
C LEU A 260 -5.72 -8.67 -2.52
N ASN A 261 -6.93 -9.21 -2.33
CA ASN A 261 -8.09 -8.60 -1.69
C ASN A 261 -8.44 -7.24 -2.34
N HIS A 262 -8.46 -7.22 -3.66
CA HIS A 262 -8.98 -6.14 -4.49
C HIS A 262 -10.51 -6.19 -4.54
N SER A 263 -11.15 -5.05 -4.78
CA SER A 263 -12.60 -5.00 -4.89
C SER A 263 -13.05 -5.72 -6.16
N SER A 264 -13.99 -6.66 -6.00
CA SER A 264 -14.63 -7.38 -7.10
C SER A 264 -15.45 -6.45 -8.00
N ALA A 265 -15.59 -6.84 -9.26
CA ALA A 265 -16.56 -6.26 -10.20
C ALA A 265 -17.99 -6.76 -9.90
N HIS A 266 -18.15 -7.91 -9.24
CA HIS A 266 -19.45 -8.56 -8.98
C HIS A 266 -19.94 -8.36 -7.54
N ARG A 267 -19.78 -7.15 -6.98
CA ARG A 267 -20.06 -6.87 -5.55
C ARG A 267 -21.48 -7.18 -5.11
N VAL A 268 -22.46 -6.97 -6.00
CA VAL A 268 -23.87 -7.25 -5.71
C VAL A 268 -24.09 -8.74 -5.54
N THR A 269 -23.60 -9.55 -6.48
CA THR A 269 -23.71 -11.01 -6.45
C THR A 269 -22.98 -11.62 -5.26
N GLU A 270 -21.78 -11.12 -4.94
CA GLU A 270 -21.01 -11.59 -3.78
C GLU A 270 -21.75 -11.39 -2.45
N GLY A 271 -22.67 -10.41 -2.35
CA GLY A 271 -23.48 -10.20 -1.15
C GLY A 271 -24.44 -11.35 -0.81
N TYR A 272 -24.74 -12.23 -1.77
CA TYR A 272 -25.62 -13.38 -1.60
C TYR A 272 -24.88 -14.71 -1.45
N ILE A 273 -23.54 -14.70 -1.54
CA ILE A 273 -22.71 -15.90 -1.56
C ILE A 273 -21.84 -15.93 -0.31
N LYS A 274 -21.82 -17.08 0.38
CA LYS A 274 -20.78 -17.33 1.38
C LYS A 274 -19.46 -17.56 0.66
N LYS A 275 -18.56 -16.59 0.77
CA LYS A 275 -17.27 -16.60 0.06
C LYS A 275 -16.36 -17.71 0.58
N ASP A 276 -15.82 -18.51 -0.32
CA ASP A 276 -14.75 -19.46 -0.03
C ASP A 276 -13.39 -18.81 -0.33
N TYR A 277 -12.52 -18.76 0.68
CA TYR A 277 -11.17 -18.20 0.59
C TYR A 277 -10.10 -19.27 0.38
N SER A 278 -10.46 -20.57 0.43
CA SER A 278 -9.55 -21.68 0.19
C SER A 278 -8.74 -21.58 -1.12
N PRO A 279 -9.27 -21.04 -2.25
CA PRO A 279 -8.50 -20.91 -3.49
C PRO A 279 -7.27 -20.01 -3.35
N ILE A 280 -7.26 -19.05 -2.42
CA ILE A 280 -6.11 -18.18 -2.16
C ILE A 280 -4.93 -19.01 -1.69
N SER A 281 -5.17 -19.93 -0.74
CA SER A 281 -4.11 -20.78 -0.19
C SER A 281 -3.61 -21.78 -1.24
N VAL A 282 -4.50 -22.36 -2.04
CA VAL A 282 -4.13 -23.27 -3.15
C VAL A 282 -3.26 -22.57 -4.18
N LEU A 283 -3.63 -21.36 -4.60
CA LEU A 283 -2.84 -20.57 -5.54
C LEU A 283 -1.50 -20.15 -4.93
N ASN A 284 -1.49 -19.75 -3.66
CA ASN A 284 -0.27 -19.35 -2.97
C ASN A 284 0.75 -20.48 -2.88
N GLU A 285 0.32 -21.71 -2.59
CA GLU A 285 1.22 -22.88 -2.60
C GLU A 285 1.81 -23.12 -3.99
N LYS A 286 1.02 -23.00 -5.08
CA LYS A 286 1.55 -23.11 -6.45
C LYS A 286 2.65 -22.08 -6.74
N VAL A 287 2.46 -20.83 -6.28
CA VAL A 287 3.45 -19.75 -6.46
C VAL A 287 4.71 -20.03 -5.65
N ILE A 288 4.57 -20.49 -4.40
CA ILE A 288 5.69 -20.86 -3.54
C ILE A 288 6.49 -22.01 -4.17
N THR A 289 5.83 -23.09 -4.61
CA THR A 289 6.48 -24.20 -5.31
C THR A 289 7.18 -23.74 -6.59
N CYS A 290 6.58 -22.82 -7.35
CA CYS A 290 7.19 -22.29 -8.57
C CYS A 290 8.53 -21.56 -8.31
N VAL A 291 8.66 -20.86 -7.17
CA VAL A 291 9.88 -20.12 -6.82
C VAL A 291 10.90 -20.97 -6.05
N PHE A 292 10.43 -21.78 -5.10
CA PHE A 292 11.31 -22.50 -4.16
C PHE A 292 11.49 -23.98 -4.47
N GLY A 293 10.72 -24.53 -5.42
CA GLY A 293 10.62 -25.97 -5.67
C GLY A 293 9.67 -26.67 -4.68
N ASP A 294 9.45 -27.97 -4.89
CA ASP A 294 8.77 -28.80 -3.90
C ASP A 294 9.60 -28.78 -2.62
N GLY A 295 8.98 -28.38 -1.51
CA GLY A 295 9.62 -28.09 -0.22
C GLY A 295 10.27 -29.28 0.52
N LEU A 296 10.86 -30.23 -0.20
CA LEU A 296 11.72 -31.28 0.30
C LEU A 296 13.17 -30.99 -0.09
N GLN A 297 13.73 -29.90 0.44
CA GLN A 297 15.18 -29.84 0.60
C GLN A 297 15.52 -30.49 1.96
N LYS A 298 16.31 -31.57 1.83
CA LYS A 298 16.83 -32.45 2.87
C LYS A 298 17.50 -31.72 4.03
#